data_AF-A0A9W9P9G6-F1
#
_entry.id   AF-A0A9W9P9G6-F1
#
_cell.length_a   1.000
_cell.length_b   1.000
_cell.length_c   1.000
_cell.angle_alpha   90.00
_cell.angle_beta   90.00
_cell.angle_gamma   90.00
#
_symmetry.space_group_name_H-M   'P 1'
#
loop_
_entity.id
_entity.type
_entity.pdbx_description
1 polymer ?
#
loop_
_entity_poly.entity_id
_entity_poly.type
_entity_poly.pdbx_seq_one_letter_code
_entity_poly.pdbx_strand_id
1 'polypeptide(L)'
;MGAQEMAVKRAALWNGITELNSRFNQWLKDFVECYPDGPPEERPQTEDQGFPIFRQRDFRTGGVYAPTKLYYPNLLLAQTMCVYYTYRLILSSIDDRPEGERLTIPERYEFGCGICRSYEFYILTAPGNMINRLAFTTRVAWEAFPDNGPEREFMVEVLKLVEKRHSLGLWGSNMSELSTSKDSKFASGDMKAP
;
A
#
# COMPACT_ATOMS: atom_id res chain seq x y z
N MET A 1 23.34 26.78 2.47
CA MET A 1 22.94 26.04 3.68
C MET A 1 24.15 25.22 4.13
N GLY A 2 24.62 25.39 5.37
CA GLY A 2 25.85 24.76 5.83
C GLY A 2 25.68 23.25 6.07
N ALA A 3 26.76 22.47 5.94
CA ALA A 3 26.72 21.01 6.15
C ALA A 3 26.18 20.61 7.54
N GLN A 4 26.51 21.39 8.56
CA GLN A 4 26.03 21.20 9.92
C GLN A 4 24.52 21.48 10.07
N GLU A 5 24.02 22.53 9.41
CA GLU A 5 22.59 22.85 9.42
C GLU A 5 21.76 21.76 8.74
N MET A 6 22.28 21.19 7.64
CA MET A 6 21.68 20.05 6.96
C MET A 6 21.65 18.79 7.82
N ALA A 7 22.75 18.50 8.53
CA ALA A 7 22.81 17.36 9.44
C ALA A 7 21.78 17.48 10.58
N VAL A 8 21.62 18.68 11.17
CA VAL A 8 20.64 18.94 12.23
C VAL A 8 19.21 18.77 11.71
N LYS A 9 18.88 19.36 10.55
CA LYS A 9 17.54 19.23 9.95
C LYS A 9 17.20 17.77 9.61
N ARG A 10 18.18 17.04 9.08
CA ARG A 10 18.03 15.61 8.76
C ARG A 10 17.81 14.77 10.02
N ALA A 11 18.58 14.99 11.08
CA ALA A 11 18.39 14.30 12.36
C ALA A 11 17.01 14.60 12.97
N ALA A 12 16.56 15.85 12.93
CA ALA A 12 15.22 16.24 13.40
C ALA A 12 14.11 15.55 12.61
N LEU A 13 14.24 15.48 11.28
CA LEU A 13 13.31 14.76 10.40
C LEU A 13 13.22 13.29 10.79
N TRP A 14 14.36 12.61 10.95
CA TRP A 14 14.41 11.19 11.30
C TRP A 14 13.84 10.89 12.68
N ASN A 15 14.12 11.71 13.68
CA ASN A 15 13.48 11.59 14.99
C ASN A 15 11.96 11.76 14.89
N GLY A 16 11.49 12.71 14.08
CA GLY A 16 10.07 12.89 13.79
C GLY A 16 9.43 11.68 13.12
N ILE A 17 10.10 11.07 12.13
CA ILE A 17 9.61 9.85 11.45
C ILE A 17 9.56 8.66 12.41
N THR A 18 10.58 8.46 13.26
CA THR A 18 10.57 7.41 14.28
C THR A 18 9.37 7.56 15.22
N GLU A 19 9.15 8.77 15.74
CA GLU A 19 8.02 9.07 16.62
C GLU A 19 6.67 8.85 15.93
N LEU A 20 6.53 9.32 14.68
CA LEU A 20 5.30 9.09 13.91
C LEU A 20 5.02 7.61 13.67
N ASN A 21 6.04 6.82 13.32
CA ASN A 21 5.89 5.37 13.15
C ASN A 21 5.45 4.70 14.47
N SER A 22 6.02 5.11 15.60
CA SER A 22 5.60 4.63 16.92
C SER A 22 4.12 4.93 17.19
N ARG A 23 3.69 6.17 16.93
CA ARG A 23 2.29 6.59 17.08
C ARG A 23 1.34 5.87 16.14
N PHE A 24 1.74 5.61 14.89
CA PHE A 24 0.96 4.82 13.95
C PHE A 24 0.76 3.39 14.45
N ASN A 25 1.82 2.74 14.94
CA ASN A 25 1.72 1.40 15.51
C ASN A 25 0.86 1.37 16.77
N GLN A 26 0.97 2.39 17.63
CA GLN A 26 0.13 2.51 18.81
C GLN A 26 -1.34 2.72 18.44
N TRP A 27 -1.61 3.60 17.48
CA TRP A 27 -2.96 3.84 16.96
C TRP A 27 -3.59 2.58 16.37
N LEU A 28 -2.81 1.77 15.63
CA LEU A 28 -3.28 0.49 15.10
C LEU A 28 -3.78 -0.43 16.23
N LYS A 29 -3.00 -0.58 17.29
CA LYS A 29 -3.36 -1.42 18.45
C LYS A 29 -4.58 -0.88 19.18
N ASP A 30 -4.59 0.42 19.47
CA ASP A 30 -5.62 1.02 20.31
C ASP A 30 -6.97 1.15 19.60
N PHE A 31 -6.98 1.36 18.28
CA PHE A 31 -8.19 1.70 17.54
C PHE A 31 -8.61 0.66 16.51
N VAL A 32 -7.68 -0.05 15.88
CA VAL A 32 -8.01 -1.01 14.82
C VAL A 32 -8.17 -2.41 15.40
N GLU A 33 -7.23 -2.86 16.23
CA GLU A 33 -7.32 -4.18 16.88
C GLU A 33 -8.45 -4.24 17.91
N CYS A 34 -8.78 -3.10 18.54
CA CYS A 34 -9.87 -2.96 19.50
C CYS A 34 -11.10 -2.24 18.93
N TYR A 35 -11.30 -2.26 17.61
CA TYR A 35 -12.41 -1.56 16.98
C TYR A 35 -13.77 -2.09 17.50
N PRO A 36 -14.77 -1.23 17.83
CA PRO A 36 -15.99 -1.67 18.51
C PRO A 36 -16.79 -2.76 17.81
N ASP A 37 -16.82 -2.73 16.47
CA ASP A 37 -17.52 -3.72 15.65
C ASP A 37 -16.64 -4.93 15.28
N GLY A 38 -15.47 -5.05 15.91
CA GLY A 38 -14.45 -6.06 15.64
C GLY A 38 -13.31 -5.55 14.74
N PRO A 39 -12.12 -6.16 14.83
CA PRO A 39 -10.99 -5.81 13.97
C PRO A 39 -11.20 -6.28 12.51
N PRO A 40 -10.37 -5.84 11.56
CA PRO A 40 -10.33 -6.43 10.22
C PRO A 40 -10.09 -7.94 10.29
N GLU A 41 -10.86 -8.71 9.52
CA GLU A 41 -10.78 -10.17 9.50
C GLU A 41 -10.06 -10.67 8.25
N GLU A 42 -9.22 -11.67 8.42
CA GLU A 42 -8.67 -12.42 7.29
C GLU A 42 -9.69 -13.42 6.76
N ARG A 43 -10.00 -13.35 5.47
CA ARG A 43 -10.90 -14.29 4.80
C ARG A 43 -10.23 -14.91 3.56
N PRO A 44 -10.58 -16.15 3.18
CA PRO A 44 -10.14 -16.71 1.91
C PRO A 44 -10.59 -15.83 0.74
N GLN A 45 -9.75 -15.71 -0.27
CA GLN A 45 -10.15 -15.08 -1.53
C GLN A 45 -11.08 -16.02 -2.29
N THR A 46 -12.06 -15.42 -2.97
CA THR A 46 -13.04 -16.11 -3.81
C THR A 46 -13.23 -15.26 -5.06
N GLU A 47 -13.53 -15.87 -6.21
CA GLU A 47 -13.88 -15.13 -7.43
C GLU A 47 -15.29 -14.54 -7.37
N ASP A 48 -15.68 -14.05 -6.19
CA ASP A 48 -17.02 -13.52 -5.94
C ASP A 48 -17.24 -12.24 -6.76
N GLN A 49 -18.42 -12.13 -7.37
CA GLN A 49 -18.81 -11.02 -8.23
C GLN A 49 -17.83 -10.69 -9.37
N GLY A 50 -16.98 -11.66 -9.76
CA GLY A 50 -15.95 -11.46 -10.78
C GLY A 50 -14.82 -10.51 -10.36
N PHE A 51 -14.61 -10.31 -9.05
CA PHE A 51 -13.47 -9.55 -8.54
C PHE A 51 -12.17 -10.35 -8.73
N PRO A 52 -11.07 -9.75 -9.20
CA PRO A 52 -9.82 -10.47 -9.45
C PRO A 52 -9.20 -11.00 -8.16
N ILE A 53 -8.45 -12.12 -8.27
CA ILE A 53 -7.72 -12.70 -7.14
C ILE A 53 -6.38 -11.98 -6.99
N PHE A 54 -6.15 -11.37 -5.83
CA PHE A 54 -4.86 -10.78 -5.50
C PHE A 54 -3.82 -11.89 -5.31
N ARG A 55 -2.69 -11.75 -6.01
CA ARG A 55 -1.53 -12.62 -5.87
C ARG A 55 -0.31 -11.76 -5.55
N GLN A 56 0.55 -12.30 -4.70
CA GLN A 56 1.75 -11.62 -4.23
C GLN A 56 2.96 -12.55 -4.28
N ARG A 57 4.13 -11.96 -4.44
CA ARG A 57 5.42 -12.65 -4.40
C ARG A 57 5.81 -13.00 -2.98
N ASP A 58 6.31 -14.22 -2.79
CA ASP A 58 6.95 -14.65 -1.55
C ASP A 58 8.44 -14.32 -1.60
N PHE A 59 8.91 -13.44 -0.72
CA PHE A 59 10.33 -13.07 -0.63
C PHE A 59 11.24 -14.21 -0.15
N ARG A 60 10.69 -15.24 0.51
CA ARG A 60 11.47 -16.38 1.02
C ARG A 60 11.68 -17.44 -0.05
N THR A 61 10.67 -17.72 -0.85
CA THR A 61 10.71 -18.80 -1.85
C THR A 61 10.87 -18.30 -3.28
N GLY A 62 10.64 -17.01 -3.53
CA GLY A 62 10.55 -16.43 -4.87
C GLY A 62 9.28 -16.80 -5.63
N GLY A 63 8.40 -17.61 -5.05
CA GLY A 63 7.14 -18.05 -5.65
C GLY A 63 6.05 -16.97 -5.61
N VAL A 64 4.93 -17.26 -6.24
CA VAL A 64 3.73 -16.42 -6.20
C VAL A 64 2.60 -17.20 -5.53
N TYR A 65 1.88 -16.57 -4.62
CA TYR A 65 0.74 -17.18 -3.92
C TYR A 65 -0.39 -16.16 -3.74
N ALA A 66 -1.60 -16.67 -3.48
CA ALA A 66 -2.75 -15.83 -3.14
C ALA A 66 -2.87 -15.74 -1.60
N PRO A 67 -2.66 -14.56 -0.98
CA PRO A 67 -2.89 -14.40 0.45
C PRO A 67 -4.39 -14.40 0.77
N THR A 68 -4.77 -14.28 2.04
CA THR A 68 -6.16 -13.97 2.43
C THR A 68 -6.54 -12.54 2.02
N LYS A 69 -7.82 -12.24 1.82
CA LYS A 69 -8.33 -10.87 1.71
C LYS A 69 -8.66 -10.30 3.10
N LEU A 70 -8.76 -8.98 3.19
CA LEU A 70 -9.20 -8.28 4.40
C LEU A 70 -10.69 -7.93 4.28
N TYR A 71 -11.47 -8.41 5.23
CA TYR A 71 -12.87 -8.03 5.41
C TYR A 71 -12.97 -7.04 6.58
N TYR A 72 -13.78 -6.00 6.41
CA TYR A 72 -13.91 -4.93 7.39
C TYR A 72 -15.33 -4.86 7.94
N PRO A 73 -15.53 -4.40 9.19
CA PRO A 73 -16.86 -4.15 9.72
C PRO A 73 -17.61 -3.04 8.97
N ASN A 74 -16.88 -2.03 8.48
CA ASN A 74 -17.46 -0.93 7.73
C ASN A 74 -16.45 -0.27 6.77
N LEU A 75 -16.98 0.55 5.85
CA LEU A 75 -16.20 1.28 4.84
C LEU A 75 -15.23 2.29 5.44
N LEU A 76 -15.56 2.89 6.59
CA LEU A 76 -14.70 3.88 7.23
C LEU A 76 -13.39 3.21 7.69
N LEU A 77 -13.47 2.04 8.31
CA LEU A 77 -12.29 1.30 8.74
C LEU A 77 -11.45 0.84 7.55
N ALA A 78 -12.09 0.32 6.49
CA ALA A 78 -11.40 -0.05 5.25
C ALA A 78 -10.65 1.13 4.63
N GLN A 79 -11.31 2.30 4.50
CA GLN A 79 -10.69 3.51 3.98
C GLN A 79 -9.50 3.95 4.85
N THR A 80 -9.70 3.93 6.17
CA THR A 80 -8.69 4.36 7.14
C THR A 80 -7.46 3.44 7.09
N MET A 81 -7.65 2.14 6.92
CA MET A 81 -6.55 1.19 6.77
C MET A 81 -5.78 1.39 5.47
N CYS A 82 -6.44 1.63 4.33
CA CYS A 82 -5.74 2.00 3.10
C CYS A 82 -4.90 3.29 3.28
N VAL A 83 -5.44 4.28 3.99
CA VAL A 83 -4.73 5.54 4.30
C VAL A 83 -3.55 5.29 5.26
N TYR A 84 -3.73 4.46 6.28
CA TYR A 84 -2.68 4.04 7.20
C TYR A 84 -1.50 3.42 6.44
N TYR A 85 -1.75 2.41 5.61
CA TYR A 85 -0.71 1.78 4.79
C TYR A 85 -0.03 2.77 3.84
N THR A 86 -0.81 3.68 3.26
CA THR A 86 -0.30 4.72 2.35
C THR A 86 0.69 5.65 3.05
N TYR A 87 0.37 6.15 4.25
CA TYR A 87 1.30 7.02 4.99
C TYR A 87 2.54 6.27 5.45
N ARG A 88 2.41 4.99 5.84
CA ARG A 88 3.57 4.15 6.16
C ARG A 88 4.51 4.00 4.96
N LEU A 89 3.97 3.80 3.76
CA LEU A 89 4.75 3.76 2.52
C LEU A 89 5.44 5.09 2.21
N ILE A 90 4.72 6.21 2.30
CA ILE A 90 5.27 7.56 2.01
C ILE A 90 6.41 7.90 2.98
N LEU A 91 6.20 7.71 4.29
CA LEU A 91 7.25 7.98 5.27
C LEU A 91 8.46 7.07 5.05
N SER A 92 8.22 5.83 4.65
CA SER A 92 9.30 4.89 4.37
C SER A 92 10.08 5.21 3.09
N SER A 93 9.45 5.79 2.07
CA SER A 93 10.10 6.02 0.77
C SER A 93 11.18 7.09 0.84
N ILE A 94 11.03 8.05 1.75
CA ILE A 94 12.02 9.13 1.99
C ILE A 94 13.10 8.75 3.02
N ASP A 95 12.93 7.64 3.73
CA ASP A 95 13.82 7.22 4.82
C ASP A 95 15.09 6.53 4.29
N ASP A 96 16.19 7.29 4.30
CA ASP A 96 17.51 6.89 3.80
C ASP A 96 18.50 6.45 4.89
N ARG A 97 18.03 6.23 6.12
CA ARG A 97 18.85 5.70 7.21
C ARG A 97 19.44 4.31 6.91
N PRO A 98 20.48 3.88 7.63
CA PRO A 98 21.03 2.53 7.49
C PRO A 98 19.98 1.43 7.74
N GLU A 99 20.22 0.24 7.17
CA GLU A 99 19.42 -0.94 7.47
C GLU A 99 19.48 -1.26 8.97
N GLY A 100 18.33 -1.58 9.57
CA GLY A 100 18.17 -1.75 11.02
C GLY A 100 17.57 -0.52 11.72
N GLU A 101 17.63 0.67 11.12
CA GLU A 101 17.00 1.90 11.66
C GLU A 101 15.74 2.33 10.90
N ARG A 102 15.53 1.76 9.71
CA ARG A 102 14.38 2.03 8.83
C ARG A 102 13.60 0.74 8.52
N LEU A 103 12.38 0.91 8.03
CA LEU A 103 11.57 -0.20 7.55
C LEU A 103 12.29 -0.97 6.44
N THR A 104 12.30 -2.29 6.58
CA THR A 104 12.86 -3.24 5.62
C THR A 104 12.05 -3.27 4.32
N ILE A 105 12.63 -3.80 3.25
CA ILE A 105 11.93 -3.96 1.97
C ILE A 105 10.67 -4.83 2.10
N PRO A 106 10.71 -5.99 2.80
CA PRO A 106 9.51 -6.80 3.02
C PRO A 106 8.41 -6.06 3.79
N GLU A 107 8.75 -5.30 4.85
CA GLU A 107 7.75 -4.54 5.60
C GLU A 107 7.06 -3.47 4.75
N ARG A 108 7.82 -2.77 3.89
CA ARG A 108 7.26 -1.79 2.94
C ARG A 108 6.31 -2.49 1.97
N TYR A 109 6.76 -3.61 1.42
CA TYR A 109 5.97 -4.40 0.48
C TYR A 109 4.64 -4.86 1.09
N GLU A 110 4.64 -5.32 2.34
CA GLU A 110 3.42 -5.72 3.05
C GLU A 110 2.40 -4.58 3.21
N PHE A 111 2.84 -3.32 3.31
CA PHE A 111 1.89 -2.19 3.30
C PHE A 111 1.21 -2.01 1.95
N GLY A 112 1.95 -2.18 0.84
CA GLY A 112 1.35 -2.21 -0.49
C GLY A 112 0.33 -3.35 -0.60
N CYS A 113 0.70 -4.54 -0.13
CA CYS A 113 -0.18 -5.71 -0.15
C CYS A 113 -1.42 -5.51 0.73
N GLY A 114 -1.29 -4.85 1.88
CA GLY A 114 -2.42 -4.48 2.74
C GLY A 114 -3.45 -3.61 2.01
N ILE A 115 -2.99 -2.66 1.17
CA ILE A 115 -3.88 -1.86 0.30
C ILE A 115 -4.61 -2.77 -0.70
N CYS A 116 -3.89 -3.63 -1.42
CA CYS A 116 -4.47 -4.55 -2.41
C CYS A 116 -5.46 -5.54 -1.79
N ARG A 117 -5.14 -6.11 -0.62
CA ARG A 117 -6.01 -7.03 0.15
C ARG A 117 -7.30 -6.36 0.64
N SER A 118 -7.35 -5.03 0.65
CA SER A 118 -8.51 -4.24 1.07
C SER A 118 -9.44 -3.84 -0.08
N TYR A 119 -8.99 -3.99 -1.34
CA TYR A 119 -9.73 -3.50 -2.49
C TYR A 119 -11.06 -4.20 -2.71
N GLU A 120 -11.12 -5.52 -2.53
CA GLU A 120 -12.36 -6.26 -2.77
C GLU A 120 -13.48 -5.72 -1.87
N PHE A 121 -13.25 -5.69 -0.55
CA PHE A 121 -14.24 -5.16 0.39
C PHE A 121 -14.64 -3.73 0.03
N TYR A 122 -13.66 -2.85 -0.20
CA TYR A 122 -13.95 -1.44 -0.43
C TYR A 122 -14.69 -1.20 -1.74
N ILE A 123 -14.24 -1.77 -2.85
CA ILE A 123 -14.80 -1.53 -4.18
C ILE A 123 -16.19 -2.17 -4.32
N LEU A 124 -16.41 -3.36 -3.75
CA LEU A 124 -17.72 -4.01 -3.81
C LEU A 124 -18.76 -3.34 -2.90
N THR A 125 -18.32 -2.70 -1.81
CA THR A 125 -19.23 -2.12 -0.79
C THR A 125 -19.41 -0.60 -0.96
N ALA A 126 -18.43 0.11 -1.51
CA ALA A 126 -18.44 1.57 -1.58
C ALA A 126 -19.49 2.09 -2.59
N PRO A 127 -20.21 3.17 -2.25
CA PRO A 127 -20.95 3.94 -3.24
C PRO A 127 -20.00 4.47 -4.34
N GLY A 128 -20.46 4.54 -5.58
CA GLY A 128 -19.59 4.84 -6.73
C GLY A 128 -18.77 6.13 -6.62
N ASN A 129 -19.29 7.16 -5.96
CA ASN A 129 -18.55 8.42 -5.74
C ASN A 129 -17.40 8.29 -4.73
N MET A 130 -17.43 7.29 -3.83
CA MET A 130 -16.42 7.06 -2.80
C MET A 130 -15.23 6.24 -3.30
N ILE A 131 -15.32 5.61 -4.47
CA ILE A 131 -14.23 4.80 -5.03
C ILE A 131 -13.01 5.66 -5.33
N ASN A 132 -13.20 6.89 -5.81
CA ASN A 132 -12.13 7.85 -6.08
C ASN A 132 -11.29 8.19 -4.84
N ARG A 133 -11.79 7.95 -3.62
CA ARG A 133 -11.00 8.17 -2.39
C ARG A 133 -9.79 7.26 -2.28
N LEU A 134 -9.79 6.12 -2.99
CA LEU A 134 -8.63 5.23 -3.03
C LEU A 134 -7.62 5.59 -4.12
N ALA A 135 -7.89 6.55 -5.01
CA ALA A 135 -6.99 6.81 -6.16
C ALA A 135 -5.56 7.13 -5.71
N PHE A 136 -5.42 7.94 -4.67
CA PHE A 136 -4.12 8.25 -4.08
C PHE A 136 -3.45 7.02 -3.46
N THR A 137 -4.19 6.23 -2.68
CA THR A 137 -3.68 5.01 -2.04
C THR A 137 -3.24 3.98 -3.08
N THR A 138 -3.99 3.87 -4.18
CA THR A 138 -3.69 2.99 -5.31
C THR A 138 -2.42 3.44 -6.02
N ARG A 139 -2.23 4.73 -6.25
CA ARG A 139 -0.98 5.22 -6.81
C ARG A 139 0.22 4.91 -5.91
N VAL A 140 0.13 5.16 -4.61
CA VAL A 140 1.24 4.91 -3.69
C VAL A 140 1.58 3.42 -3.61
N ALA A 141 0.57 2.54 -3.60
CA ALA A 141 0.78 1.08 -3.68
C ALA A 141 1.48 0.70 -5.00
N TRP A 142 1.07 1.27 -6.13
CA TRP A 142 1.65 0.99 -7.43
C TRP A 142 3.15 1.30 -7.45
N GLU A 143 3.53 2.47 -6.91
CA GLU A 143 4.92 2.93 -6.81
C GLU A 143 5.77 2.07 -5.87
N ALA A 144 5.15 1.35 -4.92
CA ALA A 144 5.84 0.46 -3.99
C ALA A 144 6.15 -0.94 -4.56
N PHE A 145 5.43 -1.36 -5.61
CA PHE A 145 5.61 -2.69 -6.19
C PHE A 145 6.64 -2.70 -7.33
N PRO A 146 7.38 -3.82 -7.51
CA PRO A 146 8.22 -4.02 -8.68
C PRO A 146 7.44 -3.94 -10.00
N ASP A 147 8.11 -3.48 -11.05
CA ASP A 147 7.56 -3.54 -12.41
C ASP A 147 7.28 -5.00 -12.82
N ASN A 148 6.17 -5.22 -13.53
CA ASN A 148 5.71 -6.55 -13.98
C ASN A 148 5.53 -7.58 -12.84
N GLY A 149 5.30 -7.11 -11.61
CA GLY A 149 4.91 -7.97 -10.48
C GLY A 149 3.44 -8.40 -10.55
N PRO A 150 3.07 -9.55 -9.95
CA PRO A 150 1.68 -10.01 -9.91
C PRO A 150 0.75 -9.02 -9.20
N GLU A 151 1.30 -8.16 -8.32
CA GLU A 151 0.56 -7.14 -7.60
C GLU A 151 0.11 -6.03 -8.55
N ARG A 152 0.99 -5.59 -9.46
CA ARG A 152 0.64 -4.57 -10.47
C ARG A 152 -0.31 -5.13 -11.52
N GLU A 153 -0.17 -6.40 -11.89
CA GLU A 153 -1.14 -7.09 -12.77
C GLU A 153 -2.54 -7.06 -12.15
N PHE A 154 -2.65 -7.50 -10.90
CA PHE A 154 -3.90 -7.42 -10.13
C PHE A 154 -4.46 -5.99 -10.08
N MET A 155 -3.61 -4.99 -9.80
CA MET A 155 -4.05 -3.61 -9.78
C MET A 155 -4.63 -3.18 -11.13
N VAL A 156 -4.00 -3.53 -12.25
CA VAL A 156 -4.54 -3.24 -13.59
C VAL A 156 -5.91 -3.89 -13.80
N GLU A 157 -6.11 -5.13 -13.36
CA GLU A 157 -7.41 -5.81 -13.43
C GLU A 157 -8.47 -5.08 -12.61
N VAL A 158 -8.12 -4.63 -11.40
CA VAL A 158 -9.00 -3.84 -10.54
C VAL A 158 -9.34 -2.48 -11.17
N LEU A 159 -8.35 -1.76 -11.74
CA LEU A 159 -8.59 -0.50 -12.44
C LEU A 159 -9.62 -0.69 -13.56
N LYS A 160 -9.45 -1.72 -14.40
CA LYS A 160 -10.38 -2.06 -15.49
C LYS A 160 -11.78 -2.41 -14.98
N LEU A 161 -11.87 -3.13 -13.86
CA LEU A 161 -13.14 -3.47 -13.22
C LEU A 161 -13.87 -2.21 -12.74
N VAL A 162 -13.15 -1.29 -12.08
CA VAL A 162 -13.70 -0.01 -11.61
C VAL A 162 -14.18 0.85 -12.77
N GLU A 163 -13.39 0.96 -13.85
CA GLU A 163 -13.79 1.70 -15.05
C GLU A 163 -15.08 1.15 -15.66
N LYS A 164 -15.18 -0.17 -15.80
CA LYS A 164 -16.37 -0.85 -16.31
C LYS A 164 -17.60 -0.64 -15.42
N ARG A 165 -17.42 -0.68 -14.10
CA ARG A 165 -18.53 -0.64 -13.13
C ARG A 165 -19.02 0.77 -12.82
N HIS A 166 -18.15 1.78 -12.93
CA HIS A 166 -18.46 3.13 -12.46
C HIS A 166 -18.27 4.24 -13.50
N SER A 167 -17.84 3.92 -14.74
CA SER A 167 -17.59 4.91 -15.79
C SER A 167 -16.63 6.04 -15.35
N LEU A 168 -15.68 5.73 -14.45
CA LEU A 168 -14.75 6.70 -13.86
C LEU A 168 -13.45 6.74 -14.67
N GLY A 169 -13.29 7.74 -15.55
CA GLY A 169 -12.10 7.93 -16.38
C GLY A 169 -10.81 8.36 -15.65
N LEU A 170 -10.78 8.35 -14.31
CA LEU A 170 -9.62 8.75 -13.50
C LEU A 170 -8.65 7.59 -13.20
N TRP A 171 -9.06 6.33 -13.45
CA TRP A 171 -8.36 5.16 -12.93
C TRP A 171 -7.45 4.46 -13.94
N GLY A 172 -7.75 4.43 -15.25
CA GLY A 172 -6.98 3.62 -16.21
C GLY A 172 -6.15 4.36 -17.26
N SER A 173 -6.21 5.68 -17.40
CA SER A 173 -5.44 6.37 -18.48
C SER A 173 -4.10 6.98 -18.04
N ASN A 174 -3.90 7.32 -16.75
CA ASN A 174 -2.79 8.22 -16.35
C ASN A 174 -1.86 7.68 -15.25
N MET A 175 -1.93 6.40 -14.86
CA MET A 175 -1.10 5.88 -13.74
C MET A 175 0.41 5.95 -14.03
N SER A 176 0.82 5.72 -15.28
CA SER A 176 2.21 5.90 -15.74
C SER A 176 2.63 7.37 -15.84
N GLU A 177 1.70 8.28 -16.17
CA GLU A 177 1.94 9.73 -16.22
C GLU A 177 2.02 10.36 -14.84
N LEU A 178 1.40 9.72 -13.86
CA LEU A 178 1.37 10.16 -12.48
C LEU A 178 2.65 9.73 -11.76
N SER A 179 3.15 8.51 -11.96
CA SER A 179 4.36 7.99 -11.30
C SER A 179 5.58 8.92 -11.38
N THR A 180 6.09 9.34 -10.22
CA THR A 180 7.36 10.08 -10.10
C THR A 180 8.57 9.15 -10.00
N SER A 181 8.36 7.83 -10.03
CA SER A 181 9.40 6.82 -9.77
C SER A 181 10.43 6.63 -10.88
N LYS A 182 10.47 7.47 -11.93
CA LYS A 182 11.59 7.47 -12.88
C LYS A 182 12.95 7.69 -12.21
N ASP A 183 12.97 8.27 -11.01
CA ASP A 183 14.19 8.51 -10.22
C ASP A 183 14.26 7.70 -8.90
N SER A 184 13.32 6.78 -8.64
CA SER A 184 13.30 6.01 -7.39
C SER A 184 14.18 4.76 -7.50
N LYS A 185 15.16 4.61 -6.60
CA LYS A 185 16.07 3.45 -6.52
C LYS A 185 15.38 2.10 -6.27
N PHE A 186 14.06 2.07 -6.10
CA PHE A 186 13.25 0.85 -6.07
C PHE A 186 12.94 0.29 -7.47
N ALA A 187 13.07 1.10 -8.53
CA ALA A 187 12.83 0.70 -9.92
C ALA A 187 14.04 -0.02 -10.57
N SER A 188 15.21 0.04 -9.94
CA SER A 188 16.42 -0.62 -10.42
C SER A 188 16.44 -2.07 -9.94
N GLY A 189 15.78 -2.95 -10.70
CA GLY A 189 15.90 -4.39 -10.53
C GLY A 189 17.29 -4.88 -10.91
N ASP A 190 18.26 -4.71 -10.03
CA ASP A 190 19.53 -5.44 -10.03
C ASP A 190 19.63 -6.28 -8.75
N MET A 191 18.76 -7.29 -8.66
CA MET A 191 18.87 -8.34 -7.66
C MET A 191 19.52 -9.56 -8.34
N LYS A 192 20.85 -9.53 -8.47
CA LYS A 192 21.62 -10.78 -8.67
C LYS A 192 21.60 -11.54 -7.35
N ALA A 193 20.97 -12.71 -7.35
CA ALA A 193 21.10 -13.68 -6.28
C ALA A 193 22.55 -14.23 -6.23
N PRO A 194 23.04 -14.66 -5.05
CA PRO A 194 24.35 -15.30 -4.91
C PRO A 194 24.48 -16.61 -5.70
#